data_AF-A0A968UF87-F1
#
_entry.id   AF-A0A968UF87-F1
#
_cell.length_a   1.000
_cell.length_b   1.000
_cell.length_c   1.000
_cell.angle_alpha   90.00
_cell.angle_beta   90.00
_cell.angle_gamma   90.00
#
_symmetry.space_group_name_H-M   'P 1'
#
loop_
_entity.id
_entity.type
_entity.pdbx_description
1 polymer ?
#
loop_
_entity_poly.entity_id
_entity_poly.type
_entity_poly.pdbx_seq_one_letter_code
_entity_poly.pdbx_strand_id
1 'polypeptide(L)'
;MNIRLILKLAAIAGVLTVISLWVGQLAYSWMPVPASAEAVLVDNLFSFLTTLGTFIFLGVAGTLLYSVLFQRAAKYDESDGPPIEGNLTLEAVWTAIPFALVIWIATYSYQIYDQMGILG
;
A
#
# COMPACT_ATOMS: atom_id res chain seq x y z
N MET A 1 -25.50 -1.07 -0.43
CA MET A 1 -24.35 -0.16 -0.62
C MET A 1 -24.61 0.72 -1.83
N ASN A 2 -24.45 2.05 -1.72
CA ASN A 2 -24.75 2.98 -2.81
C ASN A 2 -23.75 2.80 -3.96
N ILE A 3 -24.20 2.45 -5.16
CA ILE A 3 -23.34 2.20 -6.33
C ILE A 3 -22.36 3.36 -6.62
N ARG A 4 -22.80 4.59 -6.37
CA ARG A 4 -21.98 5.81 -6.53
C ARG A 4 -20.77 5.83 -5.59
N LEU A 5 -20.91 5.31 -4.37
CA LEU A 5 -19.80 5.22 -3.42
C LEU A 5 -18.77 4.20 -3.90
N ILE A 6 -19.24 3.04 -4.35
CA ILE A 6 -18.38 1.97 -4.89
C ILE A 6 -17.55 2.50 -6.07
N LEU A 7 -18.20 3.22 -7.00
CA LEU A 7 -17.52 3.80 -8.16
C LEU A 7 -16.45 4.83 -7.76
N LYS A 8 -16.72 5.67 -6.74
CA LYS A 8 -15.73 6.63 -6.25
C LYS A 8 -14.52 5.95 -5.61
N LEU A 9 -14.76 4.95 -4.76
CA LEU A 9 -13.69 4.19 -4.12
C LEU A 9 -12.86 3.41 -5.15
N ALA A 10 -13.51 2.80 -6.13
CA ALA A 10 -12.83 2.11 -7.23
C ALA A 10 -11.99 3.07 -8.09
N ALA A 11 -12.50 4.27 -8.37
CA ALA A 11 -11.74 5.28 -9.10
C ALA A 11 -10.50 5.75 -8.31
N ILE A 12 -10.65 6.01 -7.01
CA ILE A 12 -9.51 6.37 -6.14
C ILE A 12 -8.49 5.23 -6.12
N ALA A 13 -8.93 3.99 -5.90
CA ALA A 13 -8.05 2.83 -5.92
C ALA A 13 -7.32 2.71 -7.26
N GLY A 14 -8.02 2.89 -8.39
CA GLY A 14 -7.42 2.89 -9.72
C GLY A 14 -6.34 3.97 -9.90
N VAL A 15 -6.61 5.19 -9.45
CA VAL A 15 -5.61 6.29 -9.48
C VAL A 15 -4.39 5.94 -8.63
N LEU A 16 -4.61 5.43 -7.41
CA LEU A 16 -3.51 5.01 -6.54
C LEU A 16 -2.69 3.89 -7.19
N THR A 17 -3.33 2.90 -7.81
CA THR A 17 -2.63 1.82 -8.54
C THR A 17 -1.76 2.38 -9.66
N VAL A 18 -2.27 3.32 -10.47
CA VAL A 18 -1.48 3.94 -11.56
C VAL A 18 -0.26 4.68 -11.00
N ILE A 19 -0.44 5.47 -9.93
CA ILE A 19 0.67 6.20 -9.30
C ILE A 19 1.68 5.21 -8.72
N SER A 20 1.22 4.16 -8.04
CA SER A 20 2.08 3.13 -7.47
C SER A 20 2.90 2.40 -8.51
N LEU A 21 2.31 2.03 -9.65
CA LEU A 21 3.03 1.39 -10.76
C LEU A 21 4.08 2.32 -11.36
N TRP A 22 3.76 3.61 -11.47
CA TRP A 22 4.72 4.61 -11.92
C TRP A 22 5.90 4.77 -10.97
N VAL A 23 5.65 4.86 -9.65
CA VAL A 23 6.73 4.91 -8.64
C VAL A 23 7.54 3.60 -8.64
N GLY A 24 6.89 2.46 -8.81
CA GLY A 24 7.56 1.18 -9.03
C GLY A 24 8.54 1.20 -10.18
N GLN A 25 8.14 1.78 -11.31
CA GLN A 25 9.04 1.92 -12.46
C GLN A 25 10.20 2.90 -12.19
N LEU A 26 9.94 3.96 -11.43
CA LEU A 26 11.00 4.87 -10.99
C LEU A 26 12.01 4.20 -10.06
N ALA A 27 11.58 3.20 -9.28
CA ALA A 27 12.44 2.50 -8.33
C ALA A 27 13.67 1.84 -8.99
N TYR A 28 13.55 1.40 -10.25
CA TYR A 28 14.69 0.86 -11.01
C TYR A 28 15.83 1.88 -11.19
N SER A 29 15.50 3.17 -11.25
CA SER A 29 16.52 4.24 -11.37
C SER A 29 17.26 4.52 -10.05
N TRP A 30 16.78 3.99 -8.93
CA TRP A 30 17.43 4.14 -7.62
C TRP A 30 18.50 3.06 -7.40
N MET A 31 18.48 2.00 -8.21
CA MET A 31 19.42 0.89 -8.12
C MET A 31 20.68 1.15 -8.97
N PRO A 32 21.84 0.62 -8.56
CA PRO A 32 23.06 0.67 -9.37
C PRO A 32 22.93 -0.18 -10.64
N VAL A 33 23.86 0.00 -11.59
CA VAL A 33 23.90 -0.81 -12.81
C VAL A 33 24.09 -2.30 -12.44
N PRO A 34 23.26 -3.22 -12.97
CA PRO A 34 23.37 -4.64 -12.67
C PRO A 34 24.73 -5.22 -13.09
N ALA A 35 25.41 -5.90 -12.17
CA ALA A 35 26.68 -6.57 -12.40
C ALA A 35 26.58 -8.11 -12.39
N SER A 36 25.40 -8.66 -12.11
CA SER A 36 25.13 -10.10 -12.08
C SER A 36 23.67 -10.41 -12.47
N ALA A 37 23.36 -11.69 -12.70
CA ALA A 37 21.99 -12.12 -13.01
C ALA A 37 21.06 -11.96 -11.80
N GLU A 38 21.59 -12.16 -10.60
CA GLU A 38 20.88 -12.01 -9.32
C GLU A 38 20.51 -10.55 -9.04
N ALA A 39 21.34 -9.58 -9.48
CA ALA A 39 21.05 -8.17 -9.32
C ALA A 39 19.72 -7.78 -9.99
N VAL A 40 19.41 -8.35 -11.16
CA VAL A 40 18.13 -8.11 -11.85
C VAL A 40 16.95 -8.65 -11.04
N LEU A 41 17.11 -9.78 -10.36
CA LEU A 41 16.07 -10.34 -9.49
C LEU A 41 15.81 -9.47 -8.27
N VAL A 42 16.87 -8.93 -7.66
CA VAL A 42 16.77 -7.98 -6.54
C VAL A 42 16.11 -6.69 -6.98
N ASP A 43 16.49 -6.12 -8.12
CA ASP A 43 15.90 -4.88 -8.65
C ASP A 43 14.40 -5.04 -8.91
N ASN A 44 13.99 -6.18 -9.48
CA ASN A 44 12.58 -6.51 -9.70
C ASN A 44 11.80 -6.66 -8.39
N LEU A 45 12.38 -7.36 -7.40
CA LEU A 45 11.76 -7.50 -6.08
C LEU A 45 11.62 -6.12 -5.40
N PHE A 46 12.65 -5.28 -5.49
CA PHE A 46 12.63 -3.94 -4.93
C PHE A 46 11.57 -3.03 -5.60
N SER A 47 11.46 -3.06 -6.93
CA SER A 47 10.42 -2.34 -7.67
C SER A 47 9.01 -2.80 -7.27
N PHE A 48 8.81 -4.11 -7.13
CA PHE A 48 7.55 -4.70 -6.66
C PHE A 48 7.19 -4.23 -5.24
N LEU A 49 8.12 -4.33 -4.29
CA LEU A 49 7.90 -3.88 -2.91
C LEU A 49 7.64 -2.37 -2.84
N THR A 50 8.35 -1.58 -3.65
CA THR A 50 8.15 -0.13 -3.76
C THR A 50 6.77 0.22 -4.30
N THR A 51 6.30 -0.48 -5.32
CA THR A 51 4.94 -0.33 -5.87
C THR A 51 3.90 -0.57 -4.79
N LEU A 52 4.02 -1.69 -4.07
CA LEU A 52 3.08 -2.09 -3.03
C LEU A 52 3.11 -1.12 -1.84
N GLY A 53 4.30 -0.76 -1.38
CA GLY A 53 4.51 0.20 -0.30
C GLY A 53 3.92 1.57 -0.63
N THR A 54 4.12 2.05 -1.87
CA THR A 54 3.54 3.32 -2.35
C THR A 54 2.02 3.28 -2.31
N PHE A 55 1.40 2.17 -2.74
CA PHE A 55 -0.05 2.03 -2.73
C PHE A 55 -0.62 2.15 -1.32
N ILE A 56 -0.04 1.42 -0.37
CA ILE A 56 -0.46 1.42 1.03
C ILE A 56 -0.22 2.80 1.66
N PHE A 57 0.97 3.37 1.46
CA PHE A 57 1.33 4.67 2.00
C PHE A 57 0.36 5.76 1.54
N LEU A 58 0.09 5.86 0.24
CA LEU A 58 -0.83 6.87 -0.29
C LEU A 58 -2.26 6.65 0.16
N GLY A 59 -2.72 5.39 0.28
CA GLY A 59 -4.04 5.07 0.81
C GLY A 59 -4.22 5.55 2.26
N VAL A 60 -3.24 5.26 3.12
CA VAL A 60 -3.26 5.67 4.53
C VAL A 60 -3.08 7.18 4.67
N ALA A 61 -2.03 7.74 4.07
CA ALA A 61 -1.72 9.16 4.14
C ALA A 61 -2.86 10.02 3.55
N GLY A 62 -3.45 9.59 2.42
CA GLY A 62 -4.60 10.26 1.82
C GLY A 62 -5.83 10.26 2.73
N THR A 63 -6.10 9.14 3.40
CA THR A 63 -7.20 9.03 4.37
C THR A 63 -6.97 9.96 5.57
N LEU A 64 -5.75 9.99 6.10
CA LEU A 64 -5.38 10.89 7.20
C LEU A 64 -5.48 12.36 6.80
N LEU A 65 -4.95 12.73 5.63
CA LEU A 65 -5.04 14.10 5.10
C LEU A 65 -6.50 14.53 4.90
N TYR A 66 -7.35 13.64 4.37
CA TYR A 66 -8.77 13.93 4.24
C TYR A 66 -9.42 14.20 5.60
N SER A 67 -9.10 13.40 6.62
CA SER A 67 -9.59 13.60 7.98
C SER A 67 -9.18 14.96 8.54
N VAL A 68 -7.88 15.30 8.46
CA VAL A 68 -7.33 16.55 8.99
C VAL A 68 -7.91 17.79 8.30
N LEU A 69 -8.13 17.71 6.98
CA LEU A 69 -8.57 18.86 6.18
C LEU A 69 -10.10 19.06 6.21
N PHE A 70 -10.87 17.99 6.22
CA PHE A 70 -12.33 18.05 6.00
C PHE A 70 -13.17 17.59 7.19
N GLN A 71 -12.59 16.86 8.16
CA GLN A 71 -13.31 16.38 9.36
C GLN A 71 -12.88 17.14 10.62
N ARG A 72 -12.55 18.42 10.47
CA ARG A 72 -12.16 19.29 11.59
C ARG A 72 -13.39 19.81 12.33
N ALA A 73 -13.30 19.91 13.65
CA ALA A 73 -14.29 20.59 14.49
C ALA A 73 -14.51 22.05 14.05
N ALA A 74 -15.70 22.59 14.30
CA ALA A 74 -16.00 23.98 14.00
C ALA A 74 -15.17 24.92 14.89
N LYS A 75 -15.00 26.19 14.45
CA LYS A 75 -14.05 27.16 15.03
C LYS A 75 -14.21 27.42 16.54
N TYR A 76 -15.31 27.01 17.15
CA TYR A 76 -15.62 27.20 18.58
C TYR A 76 -16.35 25.99 19.18
N ASP A 77 -16.19 24.81 18.55
CA ASP A 77 -16.78 23.58 19.05
C ASP A 77 -15.81 22.87 19.99
N GLU A 78 -16.12 22.95 21.28
CA GLU A 78 -15.39 22.31 22.38
C GLU A 78 -16.10 21.04 22.87
N SER A 79 -17.14 20.58 22.15
CA SER A 79 -17.84 19.35 22.51
C SER A 79 -16.99 18.12 22.19
N ASP A 80 -17.17 17.07 22.99
CA ASP A 80 -16.51 15.79 22.72
C ASP A 80 -17.09 15.16 21.45
N GLY A 81 -16.20 14.52 20.68
CA GLY A 81 -16.61 13.71 19.53
C GLY A 81 -17.50 12.53 19.97
N PRO A 82 -18.32 11.97 19.06
CA PRO A 82 -19.13 10.79 19.37
C PRO A 82 -18.27 9.66 19.95
N PRO A 83 -18.73 8.95 21.01
CA PRO A 83 -17.97 7.89 21.67
C PRO A 83 -17.99 6.60 20.82
N ILE A 84 -17.30 6.61 19.68
CA ILE A 84 -17.15 5.47 18.78
C ILE A 84 -15.83 4.77 19.13
N GLU A 85 -15.92 3.62 19.79
CA GLU A 85 -14.73 2.91 20.29
C GLU A 85 -14.29 1.75 19.38
N GLY A 86 -15.13 1.25 18.48
CA GLY A 86 -14.75 0.13 17.63
C GLY A 86 -15.75 -0.27 16.56
N ASN A 87 -15.29 -1.16 15.69
CA ASN A 87 -16.10 -1.83 14.68
C ASN A 87 -15.47 -3.19 14.37
N LEU A 88 -16.03 -4.25 14.97
CA LEU A 88 -15.50 -5.61 14.85
C LEU A 88 -15.30 -6.07 13.39
N THR A 89 -16.19 -5.66 12.47
CA THR A 89 -16.08 -6.04 11.06
C THR A 89 -14.89 -5.34 10.40
N LEU A 90 -14.73 -4.04 10.64
CA LEU A 90 -13.59 -3.28 10.14
C LEU A 90 -12.28 -3.83 10.73
N GLU A 91 -12.30 -4.14 12.02
CA GLU A 91 -11.13 -4.64 12.74
C GLU A 91 -10.69 -6.04 12.29
N ALA A 92 -11.63 -6.93 11.99
CA ALA A 92 -11.31 -8.22 11.42
C ALA A 92 -10.72 -8.07 10.00
N VAL A 93 -11.35 -7.24 9.16
CA VAL A 93 -10.94 -7.03 7.76
C VAL A 93 -9.56 -6.39 7.67
N TRP A 94 -9.30 -5.32 8.44
CA TRP A 94 -8.02 -4.61 8.40
C TRP A 94 -6.86 -5.39 9.03
N THR A 95 -7.13 -6.53 9.68
CA THR A 95 -6.13 -7.36 10.35
C THR A 95 -5.81 -8.54 9.46
N ALA A 96 -6.85 -9.18 8.93
CA ALA A 96 -6.71 -10.31 8.01
C ALA A 96 -6.01 -9.90 6.71
N ILE A 97 -6.32 -8.72 6.15
CA ILE A 97 -5.71 -8.28 4.88
C ILE A 97 -4.19 -8.08 5.02
N PRO A 98 -3.66 -7.27 5.97
CA PRO A 98 -2.21 -7.14 6.14
C PRO A 98 -1.52 -8.44 6.51
N PHE A 99 -2.16 -9.28 7.32
CA PHE A 99 -1.62 -10.60 7.66
C PHE A 99 -1.41 -11.48 6.41
N ALA A 100 -2.46 -11.63 5.59
CA ALA A 100 -2.37 -12.38 4.34
C ALA A 100 -1.36 -11.76 3.36
N LEU A 101 -1.33 -10.42 3.29
CA LEU A 101 -0.39 -9.69 2.45
C LEU A 101 1.07 -9.98 2.82
N VAL A 102 1.41 -9.95 4.12
CA VAL A 102 2.77 -10.23 4.59
C VAL A 102 3.18 -11.68 4.27
N ILE A 103 2.31 -12.66 4.46
CA ILE A 103 2.59 -14.06 4.11
C ILE A 103 2.85 -14.20 2.60
N TRP A 104 2.05 -13.53 1.79
CA TRP A 104 2.21 -13.56 0.34
C TRP A 104 3.53 -12.93 -0.10
N ILE A 105 3.87 -11.75 0.42
CA ILE A 105 5.16 -11.10 0.16
C ILE A 105 6.31 -12.01 0.60
N ALA A 106 6.24 -12.61 1.78
CA ALA A 106 7.30 -13.49 2.29
C ALA A 106 7.52 -14.71 1.38
N THR A 107 6.43 -15.30 0.89
CA THR A 107 6.48 -16.43 -0.04
C THR A 107 7.10 -16.03 -1.37
N TYR A 108 6.69 -14.89 -1.92
CA TYR A 108 7.24 -14.36 -3.17
C TYR A 108 8.74 -14.02 -3.03
N SER A 109 9.14 -13.34 -1.96
CA SER A 109 10.54 -13.05 -1.66
C SER A 109 11.38 -14.32 -1.51
N TYR A 110 10.84 -15.36 -0.88
CA TYR A 110 11.52 -16.64 -0.74
C TYR A 110 11.74 -17.35 -2.08
N GLN A 111 10.75 -17.31 -2.99
CA GLN A 111 10.90 -17.86 -4.35
C GLN A 111 12.02 -17.17 -5.13
N ILE A 112 12.12 -15.84 -5.01
CA ILE A 112 13.20 -15.07 -5.63
C ILE A 112 14.56 -15.44 -5.00
N TYR A 113 14.61 -15.63 -3.69
CA TYR A 113 15.81 -16.08 -2.99
C TYR A 113 16.29 -17.47 -3.47
N ASP A 114 15.37 -18.43 -3.60
CA ASP A 114 15.68 -19.76 -4.12
C ASP A 114 16.20 -19.70 -5.56
N GLN A 115 15.60 -18.85 -6.41
CA GLN A 115 16.06 -18.63 -7.78
C GLN A 115 17.49 -18.08 -7.84
N MET A 116 17.87 -17.18 -6.94
CA MET A 116 19.25 -16.70 -6.84
C MET A 116 20.22 -17.82 -6.43
N GLY A 117 19.80 -18.71 -5.52
CA GLY A 117 20.60 -19.87 -5.09
C GLY A 117 20.85 -20.90 -6.20
N ILE A 118 20.05 -20.91 -7.26
CA ILE A 118 20.22 -21.77 -8.44
C ILE A 118 21.17 -21.14 -9.48
N LEU A 119 21.28 -19.80 -9.50
CA LEU A 119 22.09 -19.06 -10.48
C LEU A 119 23.57 -18.94 -10.10
N GLY A 120 23.87 -18.99 -8.79
CA GLY A 120 25.24 -19.02 -8.24
C GLY A 120 25.88 -20.41 -8.21
#